data_AF-A0A813I1C6-F1
#
_entry.id   AF-A0A813I1C6-F1
#
_cell.length_a   1.000
_cell.length_b   1.000
_cell.length_c   1.000
_cell.angle_alpha   90.00
_cell.angle_beta   90.00
_cell.angle_gamma   90.00
#
_symmetry.space_group_name_H-M   'P 1'
#
loop_
_entity.id
_entity.type
_entity.pdbx_description
1 polymer ?
#
loop_
_entity_poly.entity_id
_entity_poly.type
_entity_poly.pdbx_seq_one_letter_code
_entity_poly.pdbx_strand_id
1 'polypeptide(L)'
;LPIGSTPLGRSPTEGVVRGCATHGAFAAILAGGSAVTWGDSQRGADSSAVAALLTEGVVQVVATDMAFAALKANGSVVTWGKGDRGGDSSSVAALLAEGVAQVCGNVGAFVARLSNGSVVTWGSPHFGGDSSKVAQHLTEGVVQVCGANTACAALMIDGSVVTWGDDLFSNYRDFVALKADGSVVTWGDDDQGGDSSEVAALLTEGVVHICGSEQAFAAIKADGSVVSWGQQRFGGDSSAVAHLLKEGVTAIF
;
A
#
# COMPACT_ATOMS: atom_id res chain seq x y z
N LEU A 1 -44.91 -39.34 -15.32
CA LEU A 1 -44.02 -38.39 -16.01
C LEU A 1 -42.61 -38.60 -15.49
N PRO A 2 -41.67 -39.12 -16.30
CA PRO A 2 -40.39 -39.62 -15.82
C PRO A 2 -39.16 -38.79 -16.29
N ILE A 3 -38.02 -39.06 -15.62
CA ILE A 3 -36.58 -38.97 -15.98
C ILE A 3 -35.82 -37.62 -16.01
N GLY A 4 -34.77 -37.55 -15.17
CA GLY A 4 -33.41 -37.08 -15.52
C GLY A 4 -32.95 -35.79 -14.81
N SER A 5 -31.73 -35.62 -14.30
CA SER A 5 -30.54 -36.46 -14.10
C SER A 5 -29.43 -35.54 -13.56
N THR A 6 -28.88 -35.90 -12.40
CA THR A 6 -27.48 -35.67 -11.92
C THR A 6 -26.88 -34.25 -11.77
N PRO A 7 -25.90 -34.10 -10.84
CA PRO A 7 -25.51 -32.86 -10.19
C PRO A 7 -24.29 -32.20 -10.86
N LEU A 8 -24.17 -30.88 -10.77
CA LEU A 8 -22.91 -30.19 -11.04
C LEU A 8 -22.39 -29.58 -9.74
N GLY A 9 -21.31 -30.19 -9.25
CA GLY A 9 -20.57 -29.72 -8.11
C GLY A 9 -20.05 -28.30 -8.30
N ARG A 10 -19.98 -27.57 -7.20
CA ARG A 10 -18.95 -26.56 -7.03
C ARG A 10 -17.98 -27.07 -5.97
N SER A 11 -16.77 -27.30 -6.45
CA SER A 11 -15.54 -27.64 -5.75
C SER A 11 -15.20 -26.58 -4.68
N PRO A 12 -14.26 -26.87 -3.76
CA PRO A 12 -14.17 -26.24 -2.46
C PRO A 12 -13.77 -24.77 -2.55
N THR A 13 -14.48 -23.92 -1.80
CA THR A 13 -14.02 -22.63 -1.24
C THR A 13 -12.80 -22.01 -1.93
N GLU A 14 -13.03 -21.25 -3.02
CA GLU A 14 -12.08 -20.22 -3.44
C GLU A 14 -12.10 -19.12 -2.37
N GLY A 15 -11.40 -19.36 -1.27
CA GLY A 15 -11.24 -18.39 -0.20
C GLY A 15 -10.54 -17.15 -0.73
N VAL A 16 -11.02 -15.98 -0.29
CA VAL A 16 -10.29 -14.73 -0.46
C VAL A 16 -9.06 -14.77 0.43
N VAL A 17 -7.89 -14.52 -0.15
CA VAL A 17 -6.61 -14.54 0.57
C VAL A 17 -6.21 -13.13 1.01
N ARG A 18 -6.46 -12.12 0.17
CA ARG A 18 -6.16 -10.69 0.41
C ARG A 18 -7.13 -9.80 -0.36
N GLY A 19 -7.42 -8.61 0.15
CA GLY A 19 -8.27 -7.63 -0.54
C GLY A 19 -7.78 -6.19 -0.35
N CYS A 20 -8.22 -5.31 -1.24
CA CYS A 20 -7.98 -3.86 -1.16
C CYS A 20 -9.22 -3.11 -1.64
N ALA A 21 -9.40 -1.87 -1.18
CA ALA A 21 -10.56 -1.05 -1.49
C ALA A 21 -10.15 0.33 -2.01
N THR A 22 -10.97 0.88 -2.90
CA THR A 22 -11.06 2.33 -3.16
C THR A 22 -12.24 2.90 -2.35
N HIS A 23 -12.52 4.20 -2.50
CA HIS A 23 -13.70 4.86 -1.91
C HIS A 23 -15.07 4.21 -2.28
N GLY A 24 -15.13 3.35 -3.30
CA GLY A 24 -16.40 2.71 -3.70
C GLY A 24 -16.28 1.41 -4.50
N ALA A 25 -15.07 0.86 -4.66
CA ALA A 25 -14.82 -0.41 -5.33
C ALA A 25 -13.88 -1.27 -4.51
N PHE A 26 -13.94 -2.58 -4.72
CA PHE A 26 -13.14 -3.57 -4.01
C PHE A 26 -12.46 -4.50 -5.02
N ALA A 27 -11.30 -5.02 -4.62
CA ALA A 27 -10.63 -6.10 -5.31
C ALA A 27 -10.19 -7.17 -4.31
N ALA A 28 -10.22 -8.44 -4.72
CA ALA A 28 -9.75 -9.56 -3.93
C ALA A 28 -8.91 -10.52 -4.77
N ILE A 29 -7.90 -11.11 -4.13
CA ILE A 29 -7.10 -12.21 -4.67
C ILE A 29 -7.68 -13.53 -4.14
N LEU A 30 -7.99 -14.45 -5.05
CA LEU A 30 -8.49 -15.78 -4.73
C LEU A 30 -7.33 -16.75 -4.52
N ALA A 31 -7.59 -17.89 -3.87
CA ALA A 31 -6.58 -18.92 -3.58
C ALA A 31 -5.81 -19.44 -4.82
N GLY A 32 -6.38 -19.31 -6.02
CA GLY A 32 -5.72 -19.65 -7.29
C GLY A 32 -4.79 -18.56 -7.87
N GLY A 33 -4.64 -17.43 -7.19
CA GLY A 33 -3.88 -16.28 -7.69
C GLY A 33 -4.60 -15.48 -8.77
N SER A 34 -5.91 -15.67 -8.94
CA SER A 34 -6.75 -14.79 -9.75
C SER A 34 -7.21 -13.58 -8.93
N ALA A 35 -7.58 -12.49 -9.61
CA ALA A 35 -8.15 -11.31 -8.98
C ALA A 35 -9.58 -11.04 -9.49
N VAL A 36 -10.46 -10.64 -8.58
CA VAL A 36 -11.85 -10.25 -8.87
C VAL A 36 -12.12 -8.86 -8.31
N THR A 37 -12.97 -8.09 -9.00
CA THR A 37 -13.36 -6.73 -8.61
C THR A 37 -14.88 -6.56 -8.57
N TRP A 38 -15.37 -5.70 -7.70
CA TRP A 38 -16.80 -5.36 -7.60
C TRP A 38 -17.01 -3.97 -7.00
N GLY A 39 -18.20 -3.40 -7.16
CA GLY A 39 -18.55 -2.06 -6.67
C GLY A 39 -18.82 -1.06 -7.79
N ASP A 40 -18.55 0.22 -7.53
CA ASP A 40 -18.80 1.31 -8.48
C ASP A 40 -17.76 1.30 -9.63
N SER A 41 -18.24 1.21 -10.87
CA SER A 41 -17.38 1.23 -12.06
C SER A 41 -16.64 2.56 -12.22
N GLN A 42 -17.20 3.67 -11.75
CA GLN A 42 -16.52 4.98 -11.72
C GLN A 42 -15.36 5.03 -10.72
N ARG A 43 -15.29 4.05 -9.81
CA ARG A 43 -14.23 3.90 -8.80
C ARG A 43 -13.28 2.74 -9.09
N GLY A 44 -13.29 2.21 -10.32
CA GLY A 44 -12.36 1.18 -10.78
C GLY A 44 -12.84 -0.27 -10.62
N ALA A 45 -14.12 -0.49 -10.29
CA ALA A 45 -14.66 -1.86 -10.17
C ALA A 45 -14.71 -2.62 -11.51
N ASP A 46 -14.78 -1.91 -12.65
CA ASP A 46 -14.78 -2.54 -13.97
C ASP A 46 -13.35 -2.91 -14.40
N SER A 47 -13.02 -4.19 -14.27
CA SER A 47 -11.76 -4.77 -14.75
C SER A 47 -11.93 -5.57 -16.05
N SER A 48 -13.07 -5.44 -16.75
CA SER A 48 -13.41 -6.29 -17.90
C SER A 48 -12.37 -6.21 -19.03
N ALA A 49 -11.81 -5.02 -19.26
CA ALA A 49 -10.75 -4.79 -20.26
C ALA A 49 -9.45 -5.56 -19.97
N VAL A 50 -9.20 -5.89 -18.70
CA VAL A 50 -7.99 -6.60 -18.25
C VAL A 50 -8.28 -7.97 -17.64
N ALA A 51 -9.52 -8.45 -17.73
CA ALA A 51 -9.96 -9.68 -17.05
C ALA A 51 -9.11 -10.90 -17.43
N ALA A 52 -8.70 -11.00 -18.70
CA ALA A 52 -7.85 -12.09 -19.18
C ALA A 52 -6.42 -12.07 -18.57
N LEU A 53 -5.97 -10.94 -18.05
CA LEU A 53 -4.66 -10.78 -17.43
C LEU A 53 -4.67 -11.06 -15.92
N LEU A 54 -5.86 -11.10 -15.31
CA LEU A 54 -6.11 -11.27 -13.88
C LEU A 54 -6.52 -12.71 -13.50
N THR A 55 -6.43 -13.66 -14.43
CA THR A 55 -6.87 -15.05 -14.21
C THR A 55 -5.95 -15.89 -13.35
N GLU A 56 -4.69 -15.48 -13.17
CA GLU A 56 -3.69 -16.22 -12.39
C GLU A 56 -2.47 -15.36 -12.07
N GLY A 57 -1.68 -15.82 -11.09
CA GLY A 57 -0.37 -15.26 -10.77
C GLY A 57 -0.38 -13.89 -10.10
N VAL A 58 -1.54 -13.34 -9.74
CA VAL A 58 -1.66 -12.09 -8.94
C VAL A 58 -1.28 -12.39 -7.49
N VAL A 59 -0.33 -11.61 -6.96
CA VAL A 59 0.18 -11.76 -5.58
C VAL A 59 -0.16 -10.56 -4.69
N GLN A 60 -0.43 -9.41 -5.29
CA GLN A 60 -0.84 -8.19 -4.59
C GLN A 60 -1.77 -7.38 -5.49
N VAL A 61 -2.78 -6.74 -4.90
CA VAL A 61 -3.56 -5.69 -5.55
C VAL A 61 -3.52 -4.45 -4.65
N VAL A 62 -3.32 -3.30 -5.27
CA VAL A 62 -3.24 -2.00 -4.61
C VAL A 62 -4.20 -1.04 -5.28
N ALA A 63 -4.73 -0.10 -4.52
CA ALA A 63 -5.76 0.84 -4.94
C ALA A 63 -5.29 2.30 -4.84
N THR A 64 -5.79 3.13 -5.74
CA THR A 64 -5.97 4.58 -5.52
C THR A 64 -7.45 4.87 -5.28
N ASP A 65 -7.90 6.13 -5.27
CA ASP A 65 -9.31 6.45 -5.11
C ASP A 65 -10.23 5.94 -6.24
N MET A 66 -9.67 5.69 -7.42
CA MET A 66 -10.46 5.35 -8.61
C MET A 66 -9.76 4.35 -9.56
N ALA A 67 -8.62 3.79 -9.17
CA ALA A 67 -7.87 2.84 -9.99
C ALA A 67 -7.25 1.74 -9.13
N PHE A 68 -6.83 0.68 -9.80
CA PHE A 68 -6.14 -0.45 -9.18
C PHE A 68 -4.90 -0.84 -9.99
N ALA A 69 -3.93 -1.43 -9.29
CA ALA A 69 -2.77 -2.08 -9.86
C ALA A 69 -2.60 -3.47 -9.23
N ALA A 70 -2.53 -4.50 -10.05
CA ALA A 70 -2.21 -5.87 -9.65
C ALA A 70 -0.73 -6.17 -9.96
N LEU A 71 0.03 -6.55 -8.93
CA LEU A 71 1.37 -7.10 -9.08
C LEU A 71 1.28 -8.63 -9.20
N LYS A 72 1.94 -9.17 -10.22
CA LYS A 72 2.01 -10.61 -10.47
C LYS A 72 3.34 -11.19 -9.98
N ALA A 73 3.35 -12.50 -9.68
CA ALA A 73 4.50 -13.25 -9.18
C ALA A 73 5.73 -13.19 -10.11
N ASN A 74 5.51 -12.96 -11.40
CA ASN A 74 6.56 -12.79 -12.41
C ASN A 74 7.11 -11.34 -12.49
N GLY A 75 6.66 -10.44 -11.62
CA GLY A 75 7.05 -9.04 -11.60
C GLY A 75 6.29 -8.12 -12.57
N SER A 76 5.36 -8.64 -13.37
CA SER A 76 4.51 -7.79 -14.22
C SER A 76 3.42 -7.08 -13.42
N VAL A 77 3.01 -5.89 -13.89
CA VAL A 77 1.93 -5.09 -13.29
C VAL A 77 0.80 -4.92 -14.30
N VAL A 78 -0.44 -5.08 -13.83
CA VAL A 78 -1.66 -4.84 -14.62
C VAL A 78 -2.43 -3.73 -13.94
N THR A 79 -2.77 -2.65 -14.66
CA THR A 79 -3.54 -1.52 -14.13
C THR A 79 -4.91 -1.41 -14.78
N TRP A 80 -5.89 -0.89 -14.04
CA TRP A 80 -7.22 -0.58 -14.57
C TRP A 80 -7.92 0.50 -13.72
N GLY A 81 -9.07 0.96 -14.21
CA GLY A 81 -9.82 2.08 -13.63
C GLY A 81 -9.49 3.41 -14.29
N LYS A 82 -9.63 4.51 -13.56
CA LYS A 82 -9.52 5.85 -14.13
C LYS A 82 -8.07 6.19 -14.51
N GLY A 83 -7.84 6.53 -15.77
CA GLY A 83 -6.48 6.77 -16.31
C GLY A 83 -5.70 7.87 -15.58
N ASP A 84 -6.34 9.01 -15.30
CA ASP A 84 -5.75 10.13 -14.55
C ASP A 84 -5.48 9.83 -13.06
N ARG A 85 -5.93 8.67 -12.57
CA ARG A 85 -5.69 8.16 -11.21
C ARG A 85 -4.81 6.92 -11.19
N GLY A 86 -4.09 6.65 -12.28
CA GLY A 86 -3.13 5.55 -12.40
C GLY A 86 -3.69 4.27 -13.03
N GLY A 87 -4.92 4.29 -13.54
CA GLY A 87 -5.49 3.16 -14.28
C GLY A 87 -4.82 2.91 -15.63
N ASP A 88 -4.12 3.91 -16.18
CA ASP A 88 -3.32 3.83 -17.39
C ASP A 88 -1.82 3.97 -17.03
N SER A 89 -1.06 2.88 -17.21
CA SER A 89 0.39 2.84 -17.02
C SER A 89 1.17 2.77 -18.35
N SER A 90 0.51 3.03 -19.48
CA SER A 90 1.12 2.85 -20.82
C SER A 90 2.36 3.71 -21.04
N SER A 91 2.39 4.92 -20.47
CA SER A 91 3.54 5.83 -20.55
C SER A 91 4.81 5.31 -19.87
N VAL A 92 4.66 4.38 -18.92
CA VAL A 92 5.78 3.79 -18.16
C VAL A 92 5.91 2.27 -18.38
N ALA A 93 5.18 1.70 -19.34
CA ALA A 93 5.10 0.26 -19.55
C ALA A 93 6.47 -0.39 -19.83
N ALA A 94 7.36 0.29 -20.56
CA ALA A 94 8.70 -0.20 -20.85
C ALA A 94 9.56 -0.34 -19.57
N LEU A 95 9.42 0.60 -18.63
CA LEU A 95 10.14 0.56 -17.36
C LEU A 95 9.57 -0.53 -16.44
N LEU A 96 8.24 -0.66 -16.37
CA LEU A 96 7.59 -1.71 -15.57
C LEU A 96 7.93 -3.13 -16.08
N ALA A 97 8.24 -3.28 -17.37
CA ALA A 97 8.64 -4.55 -17.97
C ALA A 97 10.01 -5.07 -17.47
N GLU A 98 10.83 -4.23 -16.83
CA GLU A 98 12.10 -4.64 -16.20
C GLU A 98 11.89 -5.49 -14.93
N GLY A 99 10.64 -5.59 -14.45
CA GLY A 99 10.24 -6.46 -13.35
C GLY A 99 10.08 -5.69 -12.03
N VAL A 100 8.86 -5.71 -11.51
CA VAL A 100 8.45 -4.98 -10.31
C VAL A 100 8.53 -5.88 -9.07
N ALA A 101 9.14 -5.37 -8.00
CA ALA A 101 9.27 -6.05 -6.71
C ALA A 101 8.23 -5.59 -5.68
N GLN A 102 7.78 -4.33 -5.77
CA GLN A 102 6.78 -3.76 -4.87
C GLN A 102 5.95 -2.72 -5.61
N VAL A 103 4.64 -2.67 -5.33
CA VAL A 103 3.76 -1.57 -5.74
C VAL A 103 3.06 -0.99 -4.52
N CYS A 104 2.95 0.33 -4.47
CA CYS A 104 2.16 1.09 -3.52
C CYS A 104 1.29 2.13 -4.27
N GLY A 105 0.19 2.53 -3.67
CA GLY A 105 -0.72 3.54 -4.20
C GLY A 105 -1.04 4.58 -3.14
N ASN A 106 -1.44 5.76 -3.59
CA ASN A 106 -2.04 6.81 -2.75
C ASN A 106 -3.33 7.32 -3.42
N VAL A 107 -3.85 8.49 -3.05
CA VAL A 107 -5.14 8.99 -3.56
C VAL A 107 -5.18 9.11 -5.09
N GLY A 108 -4.06 9.36 -5.77
CA GLY A 108 -4.06 9.65 -7.20
C GLY A 108 -2.97 9.01 -8.04
N ALA A 109 -2.00 8.34 -7.44
CA ALA A 109 -0.85 7.80 -8.14
C ALA A 109 -0.37 6.48 -7.54
N PHE A 110 0.46 5.80 -8.33
CA PHE A 110 1.15 4.59 -7.92
C PHE A 110 2.66 4.79 -7.98
N VAL A 111 3.35 4.03 -7.13
CA VAL A 111 4.79 3.93 -7.06
C VAL A 111 5.17 2.46 -7.13
N ALA A 112 6.04 2.11 -8.08
CA ALA A 112 6.63 0.80 -8.20
C ALA A 112 8.12 0.86 -7.87
N ARG A 113 8.59 -0.07 -7.04
CA ARG A 113 10.00 -0.39 -6.89
C ARG A 113 10.34 -1.54 -7.82
N LEU A 114 11.27 -1.34 -8.73
CA LEU A 114 11.75 -2.37 -9.63
C LEU A 114 12.73 -3.32 -8.94
N SER A 115 12.96 -4.48 -9.55
CA SER A 115 13.85 -5.52 -9.00
C SER A 115 15.32 -5.08 -8.96
N ASN A 116 15.69 -4.11 -9.80
CA ASN A 116 17.01 -3.47 -9.80
C ASN A 116 17.15 -2.37 -8.71
N GLY A 117 16.12 -2.11 -7.91
CA GLY A 117 16.14 -1.09 -6.86
C GLY A 117 15.89 0.34 -7.35
N SER A 118 15.49 0.54 -8.61
CA SER A 118 14.98 1.82 -9.11
C SER A 118 13.48 1.99 -8.83
N VAL A 119 12.96 3.21 -9.02
CA VAL A 119 11.55 3.53 -8.81
C VAL A 119 10.91 4.13 -10.06
N VAL A 120 9.67 3.70 -10.32
CA VAL A 120 8.80 4.19 -11.39
C VAL A 120 7.50 4.70 -10.79
N THR A 121 7.03 5.86 -11.25
CA THR A 121 5.78 6.48 -10.79
C THR A 121 4.84 6.73 -11.95
N TRP A 122 3.53 6.63 -11.71
CA TRP A 122 2.51 6.98 -12.70
C TRP A 122 1.19 7.38 -12.03
N GLY A 123 0.26 7.89 -12.84
CA GLY A 123 -0.98 8.50 -12.36
C GLY A 123 -0.85 10.02 -12.25
N SER A 124 -1.58 10.63 -11.32
CA SER A 124 -1.66 12.07 -11.23
C SER A 124 -0.34 12.69 -10.74
N PRO A 125 0.24 13.67 -11.47
CA PRO A 125 1.48 14.34 -11.06
C PRO A 125 1.38 15.00 -9.67
N HIS A 126 0.21 15.55 -9.32
CA HIS A 126 -0.04 16.20 -8.04
C HIS A 126 0.00 15.24 -6.84
N PHE A 127 -0.14 13.93 -7.07
CA PHE A 127 -0.11 12.92 -6.02
C PHE A 127 1.19 12.10 -6.09
N GLY A 128 2.26 12.62 -6.69
CA GLY A 128 3.54 11.92 -6.79
C GLY A 128 3.64 10.94 -7.96
N GLY A 129 2.72 11.04 -8.94
CA GLY A 129 2.85 10.36 -10.23
C GLY A 129 4.04 10.88 -11.06
N ASP A 130 4.55 12.07 -10.74
CA ASP A 130 5.78 12.66 -11.28
C ASP A 130 6.86 12.74 -10.20
N SER A 131 7.91 11.93 -10.37
CA SER A 131 9.10 11.88 -9.50
C SER A 131 10.32 12.57 -10.12
N SER A 132 10.17 13.30 -11.22
CA SER A 132 11.28 13.89 -12.00
C SER A 132 12.21 14.78 -11.16
N LYS A 133 11.66 15.53 -10.20
CA LYS A 133 12.43 16.41 -9.29
C LYS A 133 13.41 15.65 -8.38
N VAL A 134 13.12 14.38 -8.09
CA VAL A 134 13.94 13.52 -7.21
C VAL A 134 14.52 12.31 -7.95
N ALA A 135 14.37 12.24 -9.27
CA ALA A 135 14.73 11.07 -10.08
C ALA A 135 16.18 10.62 -9.90
N GLN A 136 17.11 11.57 -9.67
CA GLN A 136 18.53 11.27 -9.43
C GLN A 136 18.77 10.38 -8.19
N HIS A 137 17.84 10.37 -7.24
CA HIS A 137 17.92 9.54 -6.03
C HIS A 137 17.17 8.21 -6.17
N LEU A 138 16.44 8.01 -7.27
CA LEU A 138 15.52 6.89 -7.47
C LEU A 138 15.99 5.90 -8.55
N THR A 139 17.23 6.02 -9.00
CA THR A 139 17.79 5.18 -10.06
C THR A 139 18.27 3.81 -9.57
N GLU A 140 18.59 3.67 -8.29
CA GLU A 140 19.05 2.43 -7.67
C GLU A 140 19.00 2.55 -6.13
N GLY A 141 19.23 1.44 -5.43
CA GLY A 141 19.40 1.44 -3.98
C GLY A 141 18.12 1.68 -3.18
N VAL A 142 16.96 1.78 -3.80
CA VAL A 142 15.68 1.81 -3.09
C VAL A 142 15.35 0.42 -2.59
N VAL A 143 15.08 0.29 -1.29
CA VAL A 143 14.71 -0.99 -0.65
C VAL A 143 13.23 -1.08 -0.31
N GLN A 144 12.53 0.06 -0.22
CA GLN A 144 11.09 0.12 0.05
C GLN A 144 10.48 1.40 -0.51
N VAL A 145 9.24 1.31 -1.00
CA VAL A 145 8.41 2.46 -1.35
C VAL A 145 7.11 2.43 -0.55
N CYS A 146 6.52 3.61 -0.33
CA CYS A 146 5.19 3.77 0.24
C CYS A 146 4.48 4.99 -0.36
N GLY A 147 3.15 4.92 -0.43
CA GLY A 147 2.29 6.07 -0.70
C GLY A 147 1.63 6.53 0.61
N ALA A 148 1.63 7.84 0.84
CA ALA A 148 0.82 8.53 1.84
C ALA A 148 -0.17 9.44 1.10
N ASN A 149 -1.30 9.82 1.70
CA ASN A 149 -2.44 10.54 1.09
C ASN A 149 -2.16 11.20 -0.29
N THR A 150 -1.30 12.23 -0.34
CA THR A 150 -0.87 12.88 -1.60
C THR A 150 0.62 12.80 -1.91
N ALA A 151 1.38 12.08 -1.08
CA ALA A 151 2.82 12.04 -1.15
C ALA A 151 3.33 10.60 -1.28
N CYS A 152 4.59 10.50 -1.62
CA CYS A 152 5.29 9.25 -1.83
C CYS A 152 6.63 9.31 -1.10
N ALA A 153 7.09 8.17 -0.62
CA ALA A 153 8.42 8.06 -0.06
C ALA A 153 9.12 6.78 -0.51
N ALA A 154 10.44 6.85 -0.58
CA ALA A 154 11.35 5.76 -0.85
C ALA A 154 12.39 5.68 0.27
N LEU A 155 12.56 4.49 0.86
CA LEU A 155 13.65 4.16 1.77
C LEU A 155 14.82 3.63 0.94
N MET A 156 15.98 4.25 1.13
CA MET A 156 17.23 3.88 0.48
C MET A 156 18.01 2.85 1.31
N ILE A 157 18.90 2.11 0.67
CA ILE A 157 19.76 1.09 1.31
C ILE A 157 20.71 1.67 2.36
N ASP A 158 21.08 2.95 2.21
CA ASP A 158 21.88 3.69 3.19
C ASP A 158 21.06 4.20 4.38
N GLY A 159 19.75 3.91 4.40
CA GLY A 159 18.82 4.31 5.44
C GLY A 159 18.26 5.72 5.27
N SER A 160 18.68 6.48 4.25
CA SER A 160 18.09 7.77 3.91
C SER A 160 16.69 7.60 3.30
N VAL A 161 15.91 8.68 3.32
CA VAL A 161 14.55 8.71 2.77
C VAL A 161 14.41 9.82 1.76
N VAL A 162 13.80 9.51 0.63
CA VAL A 162 13.46 10.45 -0.44
C VAL A 162 11.95 10.58 -0.51
N THR A 163 11.43 11.82 -0.46
CA THR A 163 9.99 12.11 -0.55
C THR A 163 9.66 12.96 -1.77
N TRP A 164 8.49 12.74 -2.36
CA TRP A 164 7.95 13.56 -3.45
C TRP A 164 6.41 13.52 -3.47
N GLY A 165 5.79 14.35 -4.31
CA GLY A 165 4.35 14.65 -4.25
C GLY A 165 4.12 16.14 -4.04
N ASP A 166 2.93 16.64 -4.34
CA ASP A 166 2.67 18.09 -4.36
C ASP A 166 2.62 18.69 -2.94
N ASP A 167 3.24 19.86 -2.79
CA ASP A 167 3.26 20.64 -1.56
C ASP A 167 1.95 21.43 -1.35
N LEU A 168 1.06 21.47 -2.34
CA LEU A 168 0.01 22.50 -2.42
C LEU A 168 -1.41 22.05 -1.98
N PHE A 169 -1.67 20.77 -1.71
CA PHE A 169 -3.03 20.28 -1.39
C PHE A 169 -3.12 19.16 -0.33
N SER A 170 -2.29 19.17 0.71
CA SER A 170 -2.49 18.24 1.83
C SER A 170 -2.05 18.79 3.17
N ASN A 171 -3.07 18.91 4.02
CA ASN A 171 -2.93 18.53 5.42
C ASN A 171 -2.65 17.00 5.38
N TYR A 172 -1.72 16.50 6.20
CA TYR A 172 -1.21 15.12 6.29
C TYR A 172 0.01 14.82 5.41
N ARG A 173 1.19 15.15 5.94
CA ARG A 173 2.53 14.99 5.35
C ARG A 173 3.41 14.04 6.16
N ASP A 174 2.81 13.23 6.99
CA ASP A 174 3.40 12.42 8.04
C ASP A 174 3.64 10.99 7.53
N PHE A 175 4.83 10.48 7.82
CA PHE A 175 5.33 9.24 7.27
C PHE A 175 5.98 8.41 8.36
N VAL A 176 5.96 7.10 8.14
CA VAL A 176 6.60 6.12 9.00
C VAL A 176 7.24 5.02 8.15
N ALA A 177 8.47 4.64 8.49
CA ALA A 177 9.15 3.48 7.91
C ALA A 177 9.53 2.49 9.01
N LEU A 178 9.16 1.23 8.83
CA LEU A 178 9.70 0.09 9.57
C LEU A 178 10.95 -0.43 8.86
N LYS A 179 12.09 -0.40 9.53
CA LYS A 179 13.36 -0.96 9.02
C LYS A 179 13.42 -2.46 9.27
N ALA A 180 14.30 -3.14 8.53
CA ALA A 180 14.53 -4.58 8.65
C ALA A 180 15.10 -5.01 10.02
N ASP A 181 15.76 -4.10 10.74
CA ASP A 181 16.23 -4.31 12.11
C ASP A 181 15.12 -4.15 13.17
N GLY A 182 13.89 -3.87 12.75
CA GLY A 182 12.75 -3.66 13.63
C GLY A 182 12.69 -2.27 14.26
N SER A 183 13.54 -1.33 13.82
CA SER A 183 13.46 0.09 14.22
C SER A 183 12.48 0.87 13.34
N VAL A 184 11.96 1.98 13.86
CA VAL A 184 11.01 2.85 13.16
C VAL A 184 11.60 4.24 12.98
N VAL A 185 11.39 4.83 11.81
CA VAL A 185 11.69 6.24 11.53
C VAL A 185 10.41 6.94 11.14
N THR A 186 10.17 8.10 11.73
CA THR A 186 9.06 8.98 11.35
C THR A 186 9.61 10.30 10.83
N TRP A 187 8.89 10.93 9.91
CA TRP A 187 9.19 12.26 9.40
C TRP A 187 7.91 12.87 8.84
N GLY A 188 7.85 14.18 8.69
CA GLY A 188 6.67 14.86 8.14
C GLY A 188 6.11 15.92 9.07
N ASP A 189 4.78 16.00 9.16
CA ASP A 189 4.09 16.93 10.06
C ASP A 189 4.19 16.43 11.52
N ASP A 190 4.86 17.21 12.36
CA ASP A 190 5.09 16.90 13.77
C ASP A 190 3.77 16.68 14.53
N ASP A 191 2.74 17.47 14.22
CA ASP A 191 1.45 17.46 14.91
C ASP A 191 0.57 16.27 14.50
N GLN A 192 0.98 15.46 13.52
CA GLN A 192 0.15 14.40 12.92
C GLN A 192 0.83 13.02 12.95
N GLY A 193 1.96 12.90 13.66
CA GLY A 193 2.70 11.64 13.82
C GLY A 193 4.00 11.56 13.03
N GLY A 194 4.40 12.64 12.35
CA GLY A 194 5.75 12.84 11.83
C GLY A 194 6.78 12.95 12.94
N ASP A 195 6.42 13.52 14.09
CA ASP A 195 7.22 13.50 15.30
C ASP A 195 6.86 12.30 16.20
N SER A 196 7.83 11.42 16.41
CA SER A 196 7.74 10.29 17.35
C SER A 196 8.71 10.44 18.52
N SER A 197 9.27 11.63 18.76
CA SER A 197 10.28 11.90 19.79
C SER A 197 9.88 11.40 21.18
N GLU A 198 8.61 11.58 21.57
CA GLU A 198 8.04 11.12 22.84
C GLU A 198 8.07 9.58 23.00
N VAL A 199 8.06 8.83 21.90
CA VAL A 199 8.07 7.36 21.89
C VAL A 199 9.30 6.76 21.22
N ALA A 200 10.28 7.58 20.82
CA ALA A 200 11.43 7.16 20.01
C ALA A 200 12.22 6.03 20.66
N ALA A 201 12.36 6.05 21.99
CA ALA A 201 13.04 5.01 22.77
C ALA A 201 12.36 3.63 22.70
N LEU A 202 11.06 3.58 22.39
CA LEU A 202 10.28 2.34 22.27
C LEU A 202 10.30 1.78 20.84
N LEU A 203 10.73 2.60 19.88
CA LEU A 203 10.71 2.37 18.45
C LEU A 203 12.10 2.03 17.88
N THR A 204 13.11 1.82 18.73
CA THR A 204 14.48 1.53 18.29
C THR A 204 14.69 0.10 17.81
N GLU A 205 13.83 -0.85 18.21
CA GLU A 205 13.91 -2.25 17.80
C GLU A 205 12.62 -3.02 18.11
N GLY A 206 12.50 -4.20 17.51
CA GLY A 206 11.48 -5.18 17.84
C GLY A 206 10.08 -4.86 17.31
N VAL A 207 9.89 -3.83 16.49
CA VAL A 207 8.62 -3.56 15.81
C VAL A 207 8.46 -4.55 14.65
N VAL A 208 7.28 -5.15 14.54
CA VAL A 208 6.95 -6.14 13.50
C VAL A 208 5.81 -5.67 12.60
N HIS A 209 5.02 -4.69 13.03
CA HIS A 209 3.92 -4.14 12.25
C HIS A 209 3.67 -2.68 12.61
N ILE A 210 3.18 -1.89 11.64
CA ILE A 210 2.78 -0.50 11.83
C ILE A 210 1.44 -0.28 11.12
N CYS A 211 0.52 0.38 11.81
CA CYS A 211 -0.78 0.81 11.30
C CYS A 211 -0.90 2.33 11.46
N GLY A 212 -1.55 2.99 10.51
CA GLY A 212 -1.83 4.43 10.56
C GLY A 212 -3.33 4.70 10.60
N SER A 213 -3.73 5.76 11.28
CA SER A 213 -5.03 6.42 11.17
C SER A 213 -4.89 7.72 10.37
N GLU A 214 -5.89 8.61 10.39
CA GLU A 214 -5.82 9.89 9.68
C GLU A 214 -4.70 10.82 10.20
N GLN A 215 -4.34 10.73 11.48
CA GLN A 215 -3.47 11.69 12.18
C GLN A 215 -2.58 11.04 13.27
N ALA A 216 -2.48 9.71 13.27
CA ALA A 216 -1.77 8.96 14.29
C ALA A 216 -1.28 7.61 13.76
N PHE A 217 -0.33 7.01 14.48
CA PHE A 217 0.21 5.70 14.17
C PHE A 217 0.21 4.79 15.40
N ALA A 218 0.20 3.49 15.14
CA ALA A 218 0.43 2.45 16.14
C ALA A 218 1.40 1.40 15.61
N ALA A 219 2.36 0.99 16.44
CA ALA A 219 3.35 -0.05 16.17
C ALA A 219 3.11 -1.26 17.07
N ILE A 220 3.10 -2.47 16.49
CA ILE A 220 3.07 -3.74 17.22
C ILE A 220 4.50 -4.26 17.30
N LYS A 221 4.94 -4.63 18.51
CA LYS A 221 6.24 -5.23 18.76
C LYS A 221 6.17 -6.76 18.77
N ALA A 222 7.32 -7.41 18.58
CA ALA A 222 7.46 -8.87 18.56
C ALA A 222 7.03 -9.55 19.87
N ASP A 223 7.09 -8.82 20.99
CA ASP A 223 6.58 -9.25 22.31
C ASP A 223 5.05 -9.10 22.45
N GLY A 224 4.37 -8.60 21.42
CA GLY A 224 2.93 -8.37 21.40
C GLY A 224 2.49 -7.09 22.11
N SER A 225 3.41 -6.21 22.49
CA SER A 225 3.10 -4.88 23.01
C SER A 225 2.80 -3.87 21.88
N VAL A 226 2.07 -2.79 22.20
CA VAL A 226 1.72 -1.73 21.25
C VAL A 226 2.23 -0.37 21.72
N VAL A 227 2.75 0.41 20.78
CA VAL A 227 3.15 1.81 20.96
C VAL A 227 2.33 2.68 20.01
N SER A 228 1.71 3.76 20.50
CA SER A 228 0.95 4.71 19.67
C SER A 228 1.52 6.13 19.79
N TRP A 229 1.42 6.92 18.72
CA TRP A 229 1.82 8.33 18.71
C TRP A 229 1.03 9.13 17.65
N GLY A 230 1.15 10.46 17.67
CA GLY A 230 0.36 11.39 16.85
C GLY A 230 -0.83 11.98 17.61
N GLN A 231 -1.86 12.44 16.90
CA GLN A 231 -2.99 13.15 17.52
C GLN A 231 -3.83 12.25 18.41
N GLN A 232 -4.05 12.72 19.64
CA GLN A 232 -4.84 12.01 20.65
C GLN A 232 -6.24 11.64 20.16
N ARG A 233 -6.90 12.55 19.42
CA ARG A 233 -8.28 12.34 18.90
C ARG A 233 -8.38 11.25 17.83
N PHE A 234 -7.25 10.86 17.24
CA PHE A 234 -7.18 9.92 16.13
C PHE A 234 -6.44 8.63 16.51
N GLY A 235 -6.25 8.37 17.81
CA GLY A 235 -5.65 7.14 18.32
C GLY A 235 -4.18 7.25 18.72
N GLY A 236 -3.59 8.46 18.71
CA GLY A 236 -2.22 8.68 19.17
C GLY A 236 -2.01 8.43 20.67
N ASP A 237 -3.09 8.54 21.47
CA ASP A 237 -3.07 8.24 22.91
C ASP A 237 -3.87 6.97 23.23
N SER A 238 -3.14 5.90 23.58
CA SER A 238 -3.69 4.62 24.00
C SER A 238 -3.64 4.40 25.53
N SER A 239 -3.32 5.44 26.31
CA SER A 239 -3.11 5.34 27.77
C SER A 239 -4.30 4.72 28.52
N ALA A 240 -5.53 5.01 28.08
CA ALA A 240 -6.76 4.47 28.66
C ALA A 240 -6.85 2.93 28.58
N VAL A 241 -6.22 2.34 27.56
CA VAL A 241 -6.21 0.88 27.31
C VAL A 241 -4.81 0.28 27.41
N ALA A 242 -3.80 1.04 27.84
CA ALA A 242 -2.40 0.61 27.87
C ALA A 242 -2.17 -0.69 28.67
N HIS A 243 -3.02 -1.00 29.66
CA HIS A 243 -2.93 -2.25 30.42
C HIS A 243 -3.30 -3.50 29.59
N LEU A 244 -4.09 -3.35 28.53
CA LEU A 244 -4.47 -4.42 27.59
C LEU A 244 -3.49 -4.58 26.44
N LEU A 245 -2.64 -3.58 26.21
CA LEU A 245 -1.73 -3.49 25.07
C LEU A 245 -0.27 -3.87 25.42
N LYS A 246 -0.06 -4.56 26.54
CA LYS A 246 1.28 -4.92 27.02
C LYS A 246 1.84 -6.22 26.43
N GLU A 247 0.97 -7.11 25.99
CA GLU A 247 1.32 -8.40 25.41
C GLU A 247 0.13 -9.00 24.65
N GLY A 248 0.40 -9.95 23.75
CA GLY A 248 -0.63 -10.74 23.07
C GLY A 248 -1.37 -10.03 21.94
N VAL A 249 -1.05 -8.79 21.59
CA VAL A 249 -1.61 -8.10 20.42
C VAL A 249 -0.93 -8.62 19.15
N THR A 250 -1.72 -9.14 18.22
CA THR A 250 -1.21 -9.69 16.94
C THR A 250 -1.62 -8.88 15.72
N ALA A 251 -2.60 -7.97 15.86
CA ALA A 251 -3.08 -7.10 14.79
C ALA A 251 -3.80 -5.87 15.38
N ILE A 252 -3.75 -4.75 14.64
CA ILE A 252 -4.51 -3.53 14.88
C ILE A 252 -5.19 -3.19 13.54
N PHE A 253 -6.46 -2.79 13.59
CA PHE A 253 -7.29 -2.52 12.40
C PHE A 253 -7.81 -1.09 12.42
#